data_AF-A0A6M3JAE4-F1
#
_entry.id   AF-A0A6M3JAE4-F1
#
_cell.length_a   1.000
_cell.length_b   1.000
_cell.length_c   1.000
_cell.angle_alpha   90.00
_cell.angle_beta   90.00
_cell.angle_gamma   90.00
#
_symmetry.space_group_name_H-M   'P 1'
#
loop_
_entity.id
_entity.type
_entity.pdbx_description
1 polymer ?
#
loop_
_entity_poly.entity_id
_entity_poly.type
_entity_poly.pdbx_seq_one_letter_code
_entity_poly.pdbx_strand_id
1 'polypeptide(L)'
;MSQALDLDGFELETCDLEPGDLETEDIDLEGFELEGVETLGEVENRYIRPRHHSLVKARAVKYDRAVDLVRDCGAAILDGERIHVLLSGNFIFGDFIEALLVEFDLFAEDLTLSTLGMSQNNVDSLHNLLDGDYLGSLNLVISDYFWAHNRKNAPYIYEQLDIDNKFQLAVAGTHTKITLLRIRDRKIVITGSANLRSSRCVEEVTIQTDPDLYDFHKDWHDAILTDFATIRKSERASALFDKLTKGSKPREWFLER
;
A
#
# COMPACT_ATOMS: atom_id res chain seq x y z
N MET A 1 41.46 27.30 26.27
CA MET A 1 42.42 26.37 26.92
C MET A 1 41.85 24.99 26.80
N SER A 2 42.55 24.10 26.10
CA SER A 2 42.16 22.71 25.85
C SER A 2 42.35 21.91 27.14
N GLN A 3 41.27 21.35 27.70
CA GLN A 3 41.38 20.23 28.63
C GLN A 3 41.31 18.95 27.80
N ALA A 4 42.44 18.26 27.72
CA ALA A 4 42.50 16.89 27.26
C ALA A 4 41.78 16.01 28.30
N LEU A 5 40.77 15.26 27.86
CA LEU A 5 40.28 14.11 28.61
C LEU A 5 41.32 13.00 28.42
N ASP A 6 41.93 12.63 29.55
CA ASP A 6 42.81 11.48 29.67
C ASP A 6 42.07 10.22 29.22
N LEU A 7 42.56 9.57 28.16
CA LEU A 7 42.03 8.31 27.62
C LEU A 7 42.93 7.13 28.03
N ASP A 8 43.54 7.21 29.22
CA ASP A 8 44.31 6.11 29.79
C ASP A 8 43.39 5.26 30.66
N GLY A 9 42.81 4.21 30.07
CA GLY A 9 42.05 3.20 30.83
C GLY A 9 41.08 2.32 30.07
N PHE A 10 41.24 2.09 28.76
CA PHE A 10 40.47 1.05 28.06
C PHE A 10 41.42 0.10 27.33
N GLU A 11 41.93 -0.90 28.04
CA GLU A 11 42.50 -2.08 27.40
C GLU A 11 41.34 -2.90 26.83
N LEU A 12 41.21 -2.87 25.50
CA LEU A 12 40.52 -3.93 24.78
C LEU A 12 41.39 -5.18 24.93
N GLU A 13 41.01 -6.08 25.84
CA GLU A 13 41.51 -7.45 25.78
C GLU A 13 41.20 -7.98 24.38
N THR A 14 42.24 -8.16 23.58
CA THR A 14 42.13 -8.91 22.34
C THR A 14 41.89 -10.35 22.73
N CYS A 15 40.64 -10.80 22.67
CA CYS A 15 40.35 -12.23 22.66
C CYS A 15 40.98 -12.80 21.38
N ASP A 16 42.11 -13.49 21.53
CA ASP A 16 42.68 -14.34 20.50
C ASP A 16 41.72 -15.51 20.28
N LEU A 17 40.74 -15.31 19.39
CA LEU A 17 39.81 -16.36 18.98
C LEU A 17 40.53 -17.28 18.00
N GLU A 18 40.84 -18.50 18.44
CA GLU A 18 41.29 -19.54 17.51
C GLU A 18 40.13 -19.98 16.61
N PRO A 19 40.39 -20.44 15.36
CA PRO A 19 39.35 -20.71 14.36
C PRO A 19 38.36 -21.83 14.69
N GLY A 20 38.40 -22.39 15.91
CA GLY A 20 37.54 -23.46 16.40
C GLY A 20 36.63 -23.08 17.58
N ASP A 21 36.74 -21.88 18.16
CA ASP A 21 36.04 -21.51 19.41
C ASP A 21 34.70 -20.77 19.19
N LEU A 22 34.26 -20.60 17.95
CA LEU A 22 32.91 -20.11 17.66
C LEU A 22 31.92 -21.29 17.66
N GLU A 23 31.76 -21.96 18.80
CA GLU A 23 30.46 -22.54 19.11
C GLU A 23 29.52 -21.38 19.36
N THR A 24 28.43 -21.31 18.60
CA THR A 24 27.41 -20.28 18.74
C THR A 24 26.71 -20.47 20.09
N GLU A 25 27.30 -19.97 21.17
CA GLU A 25 26.54 -19.57 22.34
C GLU A 25 25.71 -18.37 21.91
N ASP A 26 24.38 -18.54 21.91
CA ASP A 26 23.41 -17.49 21.66
C ASP A 26 23.66 -16.35 22.64
N ILE A 27 24.35 -15.30 22.18
CA ILE A 27 24.43 -14.03 22.91
C ILE A 27 23.05 -13.38 22.77
N ASP A 28 22.17 -13.67 23.72
CA ASP A 28 20.90 -12.99 23.87
C ASP A 28 21.12 -11.55 24.34
N LEU A 29 21.09 -10.62 23.37
CA LEU A 29 21.17 -9.18 23.59
C LEU A 29 19.78 -8.53 23.64
N GLU A 30 18.69 -9.28 23.72
CA GLU A 30 17.33 -8.72 23.72
C GLU A 30 17.03 -7.83 24.95
N GLY A 31 17.90 -7.83 25.97
CA GLY A 31 17.62 -7.23 27.28
C GLY A 31 18.50 -6.07 27.76
N PHE A 32 19.30 -5.39 26.91
CA PHE A 32 19.99 -4.17 27.38
C PHE A 32 19.03 -2.97 27.51
N GLU A 33 17.95 -3.14 28.27
CA GLU A 33 17.41 -2.08 29.11
C GLU A 33 18.41 -1.89 30.27
N LEU A 34 19.15 -0.79 30.22
CA LEU A 34 19.92 -0.31 31.37
C LEU A 34 18.92 0.17 32.44
N GLU A 35 18.33 -0.78 33.18
CA GLU A 35 17.61 -0.47 34.41
C GLU A 35 18.61 0.11 35.42
N GLY A 36 18.46 1.41 35.72
CA GLY A 36 19.20 2.07 36.80
C GLY A 36 20.04 3.29 36.44
N VAL A 37 19.97 3.81 35.20
CA VAL A 37 20.59 5.12 34.92
C VAL A 37 19.56 6.21 35.20
N GLU A 38 19.60 6.75 36.43
CA GLU A 38 18.96 8.03 36.76
C GLU A 38 19.31 9.04 35.66
N THR A 39 18.27 9.70 35.14
CA THR A 39 18.31 10.72 34.09
C THR A 39 19.45 11.73 34.27
N LEU A 40 20.62 11.40 33.73
CA LEU A 40 21.61 12.39 33.34
C LEU A 40 21.05 13.05 32.08
N GLY A 41 20.83 14.36 32.16
CA GLY A 41 20.09 15.15 31.18
C GLY A 41 20.50 14.87 29.73
N GLU A 42 19.54 15.06 28.82
CA GLU A 42 19.66 14.83 27.38
C GLU A 42 21.05 15.20 26.86
N VAL A 43 21.90 14.17 26.71
CA VAL A 43 23.18 14.33 26.03
C VAL A 43 22.85 14.39 24.55
N GLU A 44 22.90 15.60 23.97
CA GLU A 44 22.86 15.77 22.52
C GLU A 44 24.00 14.92 21.92
N ASN A 45 23.63 13.78 21.35
CA ASN A 45 24.56 12.91 20.66
C ASN A 45 24.17 12.83 19.17
N ARG A 46 25.16 12.64 18.30
CA ARG A 46 24.97 12.56 16.85
C ARG A 46 24.41 11.21 16.40
N TYR A 47 24.15 10.30 17.33
CA TYR A 47 23.83 8.91 17.03
C TYR A 47 22.33 8.77 16.83
N ILE A 48 21.92 8.45 15.61
CA ILE A 48 20.54 8.11 15.30
C ILE A 48 20.34 6.66 15.72
N ARG A 49 19.35 6.39 16.58
CA ARG A 49 18.94 5.01 16.90
C ARG A 49 18.58 4.31 15.58
N PRO A 50 19.27 3.22 15.19
CA PRO A 50 18.93 2.51 13.97
C PRO A 50 17.46 2.07 14.02
N ARG A 51 16.76 2.16 12.87
CA ARG A 51 15.40 1.61 12.78
C ARG A 51 15.48 0.11 13.07
N HIS A 52 14.79 -0.34 14.11
CA HIS A 52 14.68 -1.77 14.41
C HIS A 52 13.84 -2.42 13.30
N HIS A 53 14.44 -3.29 12.50
CA HIS A 53 13.66 -4.08 11.54
C HIS A 53 13.08 -5.27 12.31
N SER A 54 11.76 -5.40 12.37
CA SER A 54 11.15 -6.65 12.81
C SER A 54 11.28 -7.68 11.69
N LEU A 55 11.58 -8.93 12.03
CA LEU A 55 11.44 -10.03 11.08
C LEU A 55 9.96 -10.19 10.73
N VAL A 56 9.59 -9.84 9.50
CA VAL A 56 8.23 -10.06 9.00
C VAL A 56 8.06 -11.55 8.74
N LYS A 57 7.12 -12.18 9.45
CA LYS A 57 6.78 -13.59 9.21
C LYS A 57 6.32 -13.76 7.76
N ALA A 58 6.90 -14.74 7.07
CA ALA A 58 6.65 -14.97 5.66
C ALA A 58 6.20 -16.41 5.40
N ARG A 59 5.31 -16.60 4.41
CA ARG A 59 4.89 -17.92 3.92
C ARG A 59 4.79 -17.95 2.40
N ALA A 60 4.96 -19.14 1.83
CA ALA A 60 4.82 -19.39 0.40
C ALA A 60 3.71 -20.43 0.16
N VAL A 61 2.75 -20.10 -0.69
CA VAL A 61 1.52 -20.88 -0.90
C VAL A 61 1.11 -20.91 -2.37
N LYS A 62 0.17 -21.79 -2.74
CA LYS A 62 -0.32 -21.96 -4.12
C LYS A 62 -1.83 -22.10 -4.11
N TYR A 63 -2.52 -21.32 -4.94
CA TYR A 63 -3.98 -21.31 -4.97
C TYR A 63 -4.54 -21.24 -6.40
N ASP A 64 -5.65 -21.95 -6.60
CA ASP A 64 -6.44 -21.91 -7.84
C ASP A 64 -7.61 -20.93 -7.74
N ARG A 65 -8.21 -20.80 -6.55
CA ARG A 65 -9.39 -19.96 -6.31
C ARG A 65 -9.12 -18.91 -5.24
N ALA A 66 -9.65 -17.70 -5.45
CA ALA A 66 -9.54 -16.56 -4.55
C ALA A 66 -10.07 -16.85 -3.14
N VAL A 67 -11.27 -17.41 -3.04
CA VAL A 67 -11.93 -17.73 -1.77
C VAL A 67 -11.13 -18.71 -0.93
N ASP A 68 -10.45 -19.69 -1.54
CA ASP A 68 -9.60 -20.63 -0.79
C ASP A 68 -8.36 -19.94 -0.21
N LEU A 69 -7.76 -19.00 -0.96
CA LEU A 69 -6.66 -18.19 -0.43
C LEU A 69 -7.11 -17.34 0.75
N VAL A 70 -8.28 -16.70 0.66
CA VAL A 70 -8.82 -15.87 1.75
C VAL A 70 -9.16 -16.70 2.98
N ARG A 71 -9.82 -17.85 2.81
CA ARG A 71 -10.15 -18.74 3.93
C ARG A 71 -8.91 -19.20 4.69
N ASP A 72 -7.85 -19.57 3.97
CA ASP A 72 -6.68 -20.20 4.56
C ASP A 72 -5.63 -19.18 5.05
N CYS A 73 -5.55 -18.00 4.39
CA CYS A 73 -4.50 -17.01 4.62
C CYS A 73 -5.02 -15.61 5.01
N GLY A 74 -6.32 -15.33 4.94
CA GLY A 74 -6.89 -14.00 5.17
C GLY A 74 -6.54 -13.44 6.56
N ALA A 75 -6.68 -14.25 7.60
CA ALA A 75 -6.27 -13.83 8.96
C ALA A 75 -4.78 -13.48 9.03
N ALA A 76 -3.91 -14.26 8.38
CA ALA A 76 -2.47 -14.00 8.35
C ALA A 76 -2.12 -12.72 7.57
N ILE A 77 -2.81 -12.45 6.45
CA ILE A 77 -2.67 -11.19 5.69
C ILE A 77 -3.01 -10.02 6.61
N LEU A 78 -4.16 -10.14 7.29
CA LEU A 78 -4.62 -9.12 8.20
C LEU A 78 -3.68 -8.99 9.39
N ASP A 79 -3.04 -10.04 9.89
CA ASP A 79 -2.05 -9.95 10.97
C ASP A 79 -0.69 -9.37 10.51
N GLY A 80 -0.55 -9.03 9.22
CA GLY A 80 0.65 -8.41 8.66
C GLY A 80 1.71 -9.42 8.22
N GLU A 81 1.37 -10.71 8.12
CA GLU A 81 2.28 -11.69 7.53
C GLU A 81 2.48 -11.42 6.03
N ARG A 82 3.72 -11.59 5.56
CA ARG A 82 4.03 -11.56 4.13
C ARG A 82 3.67 -12.91 3.51
N ILE A 83 2.92 -12.87 2.41
CA ILE A 83 2.46 -14.08 1.73
C ILE A 83 2.89 -14.02 0.27
N HIS A 84 3.73 -14.97 -0.14
CA HIS A 84 4.09 -15.22 -1.53
C HIS A 84 3.14 -16.28 -2.09
N VAL A 85 2.43 -15.95 -3.16
CA VAL A 85 1.38 -16.80 -3.71
C VAL A 85 1.65 -17.07 -5.19
N LEU A 86 1.70 -18.35 -5.56
CA LEU A 86 1.53 -18.76 -6.95
C LEU A 86 0.04 -18.96 -7.25
N LEU A 87 -0.43 -18.31 -8.30
CA LEU A 87 -1.82 -18.29 -8.73
C LEU A 87 -1.96 -19.08 -10.03
N SER A 88 -3.03 -19.86 -10.14
CA SER A 88 -3.39 -20.49 -11.41
C SER A 88 -4.03 -19.47 -12.37
N GLY A 89 -4.13 -19.83 -13.66
CA GLY A 89 -4.83 -19.01 -14.65
C GLY A 89 -6.36 -18.89 -14.46
N ASN A 90 -6.93 -19.69 -13.55
CA ASN A 90 -8.35 -19.64 -13.16
C ASN A 90 -8.61 -18.62 -12.04
N PHE A 91 -7.56 -18.15 -11.38
CA PHE A 91 -7.67 -17.22 -10.28
C PHE A 91 -8.19 -15.85 -10.77
N ILE A 92 -9.31 -15.39 -10.22
CA ILE A 92 -9.87 -14.06 -10.48
C ILE A 92 -9.42 -13.16 -9.33
N PHE A 93 -8.61 -12.15 -9.65
CA PHE A 93 -7.98 -11.32 -8.64
C PHE A 93 -8.96 -10.36 -7.94
N GLY A 94 -10.01 -9.90 -8.64
CA GLY A 94 -11.12 -9.15 -8.07
C GLY A 94 -11.86 -9.94 -6.99
N ASP A 95 -12.15 -11.22 -7.23
CA ASP A 95 -12.78 -12.11 -6.25
C ASP A 95 -11.94 -12.25 -4.97
N PHE A 96 -10.61 -12.11 -5.05
CA PHE A 96 -9.76 -12.13 -3.86
C PHE A 96 -9.96 -10.88 -3.00
N ILE A 97 -10.01 -9.70 -3.64
CA ILE A 97 -10.25 -8.44 -2.93
C ILE A 97 -11.67 -8.46 -2.33
N GLU A 98 -12.65 -8.90 -3.12
CA GLU A 98 -14.04 -9.05 -2.68
C GLU A 98 -14.15 -9.99 -1.48
N ALA A 99 -13.64 -11.22 -1.61
CA ALA A 99 -13.69 -12.20 -0.54
C ALA A 99 -12.96 -11.72 0.71
N LEU A 100 -11.80 -11.06 0.58
CA LEU A 100 -11.05 -10.54 1.73
C LEU A 100 -11.86 -9.51 2.52
N LEU A 101 -12.54 -8.58 1.83
CA LEU A 101 -13.32 -7.53 2.49
C LEU A 101 -14.64 -8.08 3.04
N VAL A 102 -15.33 -8.92 2.28
CA VAL A 102 -16.66 -9.43 2.64
C VAL A 102 -16.57 -10.49 3.75
N GLU A 103 -15.67 -11.47 3.66
CA GLU A 103 -15.58 -12.56 4.64
C GLU A 103 -15.12 -12.09 6.02
N PHE A 104 -14.32 -11.03 6.07
CA PHE A 104 -13.81 -10.44 7.30
C PHE A 104 -14.59 -9.18 7.74
N ASP A 105 -15.66 -8.83 7.05
CA ASP A 105 -16.50 -7.65 7.30
C ASP A 105 -15.67 -6.35 7.44
N LEU A 106 -14.80 -6.12 6.44
CA LEU A 106 -13.84 -5.03 6.41
C LEU A 106 -14.28 -3.94 5.44
N PHE A 107 -14.27 -2.70 5.92
CA PHE A 107 -14.39 -1.53 5.07
C PHE A 107 -13.00 -1.05 4.64
N ALA A 108 -12.75 -0.96 3.33
CA ALA A 108 -11.52 -0.34 2.83
C ALA A 108 -11.75 1.13 2.48
N GLU A 109 -11.00 2.02 3.13
CA GLU A 109 -11.17 3.44 2.90
C GLU A 109 -10.64 3.88 1.53
N ASP A 110 -9.62 3.19 1.00
CA ASP A 110 -9.06 3.43 -0.33
C ASP A 110 -8.55 2.13 -0.95
N LEU A 111 -8.99 1.87 -2.19
CA LEU A 111 -8.49 0.82 -3.05
C LEU A 111 -7.93 1.44 -4.33
N THR A 112 -6.62 1.31 -4.54
CA THR A 112 -5.95 1.76 -5.76
C THR A 112 -5.35 0.57 -6.52
N LEU A 113 -5.75 0.41 -7.79
CA LEU A 113 -5.37 -0.70 -8.65
C LEU A 113 -4.62 -0.18 -9.87
N SER A 114 -3.42 -0.71 -10.13
CA SER A 114 -2.71 -0.53 -11.39
C SER A 114 -2.55 -1.86 -12.10
N THR A 115 -2.97 -1.91 -13.36
CA THR A 115 -2.97 -3.14 -14.16
C THR A 115 -2.73 -2.83 -15.63
N LEU A 116 -2.25 -3.81 -16.40
CA LEU A 116 -2.26 -3.69 -17.86
C LEU A 116 -3.70 -3.53 -18.35
N GLY A 117 -4.63 -4.33 -17.85
CA GLY A 117 -6.03 -4.31 -18.28
C GLY A 117 -6.93 -5.10 -17.35
N MET A 118 -8.21 -5.14 -17.69
CA MET A 118 -9.26 -5.71 -16.84
C MET A 118 -10.22 -6.62 -17.61
N SER A 119 -10.69 -7.70 -16.97
CA SER A 119 -11.77 -8.56 -17.47
C SER A 119 -13.12 -8.21 -16.83
N GLN A 120 -14.22 -8.63 -17.46
CA GLN A 120 -15.57 -8.43 -16.94
C GLN A 120 -15.74 -8.94 -15.50
N ASN A 121 -15.32 -10.18 -15.21
CA ASN A 121 -15.41 -10.72 -13.85
C ASN A 121 -14.73 -9.84 -12.79
N ASN A 122 -13.58 -9.21 -13.11
CA ASN A 122 -12.91 -8.34 -12.16
C ASN A 122 -13.66 -7.00 -11.98
N VAL A 123 -14.36 -6.52 -13.01
CA VAL A 123 -15.26 -5.36 -12.88
C VAL A 123 -16.43 -5.73 -11.97
N ASP A 124 -17.01 -6.92 -12.14
CA ASP A 124 -18.16 -7.38 -11.37
C ASP A 124 -17.81 -7.51 -9.88
N SER A 125 -16.65 -8.09 -9.53
CA SER A 125 -16.20 -8.16 -8.13
C SER A 125 -16.04 -6.77 -7.51
N LEU A 126 -15.52 -5.80 -8.27
CA LEU A 126 -15.36 -4.42 -7.80
C LEU A 126 -16.69 -3.67 -7.69
N HIS A 127 -17.65 -3.96 -8.58
CA HIS A 127 -19.01 -3.43 -8.50
C HIS A 127 -19.68 -3.90 -7.21
N ASN A 128 -19.60 -5.20 -6.89
CA ASN A 128 -20.19 -5.75 -5.66
C ASN A 128 -19.67 -5.07 -4.40
N LEU A 129 -18.38 -4.72 -4.39
CA LEU A 129 -17.76 -3.99 -3.28
C LEU A 129 -18.26 -2.55 -3.14
N LEU A 130 -18.55 -1.86 -4.24
CA LEU A 130 -19.14 -0.52 -4.22
C LEU A 130 -20.61 -0.55 -3.81
N ASP A 131 -21.40 -1.46 -4.41
CA ASP A 131 -22.83 -1.65 -4.13
C ASP A 131 -23.08 -2.14 -2.69
N GLY A 132 -22.21 -3.01 -2.18
CA GLY A 132 -22.24 -3.52 -0.81
C GLY A 132 -21.66 -2.57 0.25
N ASP A 133 -21.27 -1.34 -0.13
CA ASP A 133 -20.66 -0.32 0.75
C ASP A 133 -19.40 -0.78 1.51
N TYR A 134 -18.61 -1.69 0.91
CA TYR A 134 -17.33 -2.16 1.46
C TYR A 134 -16.15 -1.24 1.07
N LEU A 135 -16.35 -0.28 0.17
CA LEU A 135 -15.32 0.63 -0.34
C LEU A 135 -15.70 2.10 -0.20
N GLY A 136 -14.74 2.90 0.30
CA GLY A 136 -14.81 4.35 0.33
C GLY A 136 -14.40 5.02 -0.99
N SER A 137 -13.26 4.61 -1.55
CA SER A 137 -12.78 5.05 -2.87
C SER A 137 -12.16 3.92 -3.67
N LEU A 138 -12.41 3.92 -4.98
CA LEU A 138 -11.84 3.01 -5.96
C LEU A 138 -11.10 3.82 -7.04
N ASN A 139 -9.79 3.68 -7.09
CA ASN A 139 -8.96 4.29 -8.12
C ASN A 139 -8.39 3.19 -9.03
N LEU A 140 -8.64 3.30 -10.33
CA LEU A 140 -8.18 2.34 -11.31
C LEU A 140 -7.25 3.02 -12.31
N VAL A 141 -6.02 2.52 -12.44
CA VAL A 141 -5.03 2.92 -13.43
C VAL A 141 -4.86 1.78 -14.43
N ILE A 142 -5.30 2.00 -15.66
CA ILE A 142 -5.13 1.03 -16.76
C ILE A 142 -4.10 1.50 -17.77
N SER A 143 -3.48 0.53 -18.44
CA SER A 143 -2.54 0.80 -19.53
C SER A 143 -3.21 1.50 -20.72
N ASP A 144 -2.54 2.51 -21.26
CA ASP A 144 -2.86 3.13 -22.55
C ASP A 144 -2.91 2.10 -23.71
N TYR A 145 -2.07 1.07 -23.66
CA TYR A 145 -2.11 -0.05 -24.60
C TYR A 145 -3.44 -0.79 -24.53
N PHE A 146 -3.88 -1.16 -23.32
CA PHE A 146 -5.17 -1.84 -23.15
C PHE A 146 -6.31 -0.93 -23.58
N TRP A 147 -6.25 0.36 -23.22
CA TRP A 147 -7.26 1.34 -23.63
C TRP A 147 -7.37 1.41 -25.16
N ALA A 148 -6.25 1.55 -25.87
CA ALA A 148 -6.24 1.64 -27.33
C ALA A 148 -6.87 0.41 -28.01
N HIS A 149 -6.60 -0.80 -27.50
CA HIS A 149 -7.03 -2.05 -28.11
C HIS A 149 -8.39 -2.56 -27.63
N ASN A 150 -8.80 -2.19 -26.40
CA ASN A 150 -9.99 -2.71 -25.73
C ASN A 150 -10.97 -1.61 -25.30
N ARG A 151 -10.89 -0.39 -25.85
CA ARG A 151 -11.81 0.72 -25.56
C ARG A 151 -13.30 0.37 -25.66
N LYS A 152 -13.65 -0.66 -26.43
CA LYS A 152 -15.03 -1.16 -26.52
C LYS A 152 -15.58 -1.69 -25.19
N ASN A 153 -14.69 -2.11 -24.29
CA ASN A 153 -15.04 -2.59 -22.95
C ASN A 153 -15.07 -1.47 -21.91
N ALA A 154 -14.56 -0.28 -22.25
CA ALA A 154 -14.54 0.86 -21.33
C ALA A 154 -15.93 1.32 -20.87
N PRO A 155 -16.98 1.35 -21.72
CA PRO A 155 -18.34 1.69 -21.28
C PRO A 155 -18.82 0.83 -20.12
N TYR A 156 -18.53 -0.47 -20.14
CA TYR A 156 -18.91 -1.39 -19.07
C TYR A 156 -18.24 -1.05 -17.73
N ILE A 157 -16.96 -0.67 -17.78
CA ILE A 157 -16.22 -0.24 -16.57
C ILE A 157 -16.90 0.99 -15.96
N TYR A 158 -17.24 2.01 -16.75
CA TYR A 158 -17.92 3.19 -16.22
C TYR A 158 -19.33 2.88 -15.74
N GLU A 159 -20.11 2.12 -16.51
CA GLU A 159 -21.49 1.76 -16.17
C GLU A 159 -21.58 1.03 -14.83
N GLN A 160 -20.63 0.16 -14.54
CA GLN A 160 -20.62 -0.62 -13.31
C GLN A 160 -19.91 0.10 -12.15
N LEU A 161 -18.84 0.85 -12.40
CA LEU A 161 -18.01 1.36 -11.30
C LEU A 161 -18.25 2.83 -10.95
N ASP A 162 -18.83 3.66 -11.83
CA ASP A 162 -19.09 5.08 -11.56
C ASP A 162 -20.30 5.29 -10.63
N ILE A 163 -20.15 4.84 -9.38
CA ILE A 163 -21.16 4.88 -8.32
C ILE A 163 -20.75 5.91 -7.27
N ASP A 164 -21.69 6.79 -6.88
CA ASP A 164 -21.59 7.72 -5.75
C ASP A 164 -20.30 8.58 -5.69
N ASN A 165 -19.69 8.89 -6.83
CA ASN A 165 -18.39 9.58 -6.93
C ASN A 165 -17.22 8.87 -6.20
N LYS A 166 -17.38 7.58 -5.89
CA LYS A 166 -16.37 6.74 -5.24
C LYS A 166 -15.30 6.28 -6.23
N PHE A 167 -15.59 6.29 -7.53
CA PHE A 167 -14.70 5.76 -8.57
C PHE A 167 -13.91 6.83 -9.33
N GLN A 168 -12.68 6.49 -9.66
CA GLN A 168 -11.83 7.21 -10.60
C GLN A 168 -11.12 6.22 -11.53
N LEU A 169 -11.04 6.57 -12.82
CA LEU A 169 -10.24 5.85 -13.81
C LEU A 169 -9.16 6.77 -14.38
N ALA A 170 -7.93 6.30 -14.48
CA ALA A 170 -6.85 6.95 -15.21
C ALA A 170 -6.27 6.00 -16.27
N VAL A 171 -5.87 6.59 -17.40
CA VAL A 171 -5.24 5.87 -18.51
C VAL A 171 -3.81 6.38 -18.67
N ALA A 172 -2.83 5.52 -18.42
CA ALA A 172 -1.42 5.88 -18.42
C ALA A 172 -0.55 4.78 -19.05
N GLY A 173 0.66 5.14 -19.48
CA GLY A 173 1.65 4.20 -20.01
C GLY A 173 2.27 3.33 -18.92
N THR A 174 1.47 2.47 -18.29
CA THR A 174 1.92 1.56 -17.23
C THR A 174 1.78 0.09 -17.61
N HIS A 175 2.72 -0.71 -17.11
CA HIS A 175 2.64 -2.17 -17.13
C HIS A 175 2.83 -2.75 -15.71
N THR A 176 2.71 -1.93 -14.67
CA THR A 176 2.74 -2.41 -13.29
C THR A 176 1.49 -3.20 -12.96
N LYS A 177 1.60 -4.12 -12.00
CA LYS A 177 0.49 -4.84 -11.40
C LYS A 177 0.59 -4.65 -9.90
N ILE A 178 -0.14 -3.67 -9.42
CA ILE A 178 -0.05 -3.21 -8.04
C ILE A 178 -1.46 -3.00 -7.52
N THR A 179 -1.73 -3.52 -6.33
CA THR A 179 -2.93 -3.24 -5.56
C THR A 179 -2.53 -2.62 -4.24
N LEU A 180 -3.09 -1.47 -3.94
CA LEU A 180 -2.93 -0.76 -2.68
C LEU A 180 -4.29 -0.76 -1.99
N LEU A 181 -4.34 -1.31 -0.78
CA LEU A 181 -5.55 -1.40 0.00
C LEU A 181 -5.31 -0.79 1.37
N ARG A 182 -6.09 0.23 1.72
CA ARG A 182 -6.06 0.87 3.04
C ARG A 182 -7.30 0.45 3.82
N ILE A 183 -7.07 -0.17 4.98
CA ILE A 183 -8.09 -0.61 5.93
C ILE A 183 -7.63 -0.16 7.31
N ARG A 184 -8.27 0.86 7.88
CA ARG A 184 -7.87 1.48 9.15
C ARG A 184 -6.40 1.91 9.13
N ASP A 185 -5.59 1.33 9.99
CA ASP A 185 -4.13 1.52 10.11
C ASP A 185 -3.32 0.60 9.21
N ARG A 186 -3.96 -0.38 8.55
CA ARG A 186 -3.29 -1.36 7.67
C ARG A 186 -3.15 -0.81 6.27
N LYS A 187 -1.92 -0.80 5.79
CA LYS A 187 -1.51 -0.43 4.43
C LYS A 187 -1.01 -1.68 3.70
N ILE A 188 -1.93 -2.37 3.03
CA ILE A 188 -1.66 -3.62 2.34
C ILE A 188 -1.23 -3.31 0.91
N VAL A 189 -0.12 -3.91 0.51
CA VAL A 189 0.45 -3.82 -0.84
C VAL A 189 0.47 -5.22 -1.44
N ILE A 190 -0.05 -5.33 -2.65
CA ILE A 190 0.05 -6.54 -3.46
C ILE A 190 0.76 -6.22 -4.75
N THR A 191 1.88 -6.87 -5.00
CA THR A 191 2.68 -6.71 -6.22
C THR A 191 2.95 -8.07 -6.87
N GLY A 192 3.17 -8.09 -8.17
CA GLY A 192 3.50 -9.31 -8.87
C GLY A 192 3.30 -9.24 -10.37
N SER A 193 3.04 -10.39 -10.97
CA SER A 193 2.80 -10.52 -12.41
C SER A 193 1.31 -10.50 -12.78
N ALA A 194 0.43 -10.86 -11.83
CA ALA A 194 -1.01 -11.01 -12.05
C ALA A 194 -1.69 -9.69 -12.42
N ASN A 195 -2.34 -9.66 -13.59
CA ASN A 195 -3.20 -8.55 -13.97
C ASN A 195 -4.65 -8.82 -13.53
N LEU A 196 -5.50 -7.78 -13.55
CA LEU A 196 -6.96 -7.92 -13.38
C LEU A 196 -7.65 -8.51 -14.63
N ARG A 197 -6.92 -9.30 -15.42
CA ARG A 197 -7.41 -10.07 -16.57
C ARG A 197 -6.79 -11.46 -16.52
N SER A 198 -7.57 -12.49 -16.81
CA SER A 198 -6.99 -13.83 -16.96
C SER A 198 -6.01 -13.83 -18.14
N SER A 199 -4.77 -14.22 -17.85
CA SER A 199 -3.73 -14.55 -18.83
C SER A 199 -3.76 -16.03 -19.20
N ARG A 200 -4.56 -16.85 -18.48
CA ARG A 200 -4.49 -18.33 -18.47
C ARG A 200 -3.08 -18.88 -18.20
N CYS A 201 -2.23 -18.06 -17.57
CA CYS A 201 -0.88 -18.42 -17.16
C CYS A 201 -0.81 -18.60 -15.65
N VAL A 202 0.26 -19.26 -15.19
CA VAL A 202 0.65 -19.19 -13.78
C VAL A 202 1.16 -17.79 -13.50
N GLU A 203 0.68 -17.18 -12.43
CA GLU A 203 1.08 -15.85 -11.99
C GLU A 203 1.66 -15.93 -10.57
N GLU A 204 2.43 -14.93 -10.18
CA GLU A 204 2.93 -14.78 -8.82
C GLU A 204 2.52 -13.43 -8.26
N VAL A 205 2.11 -13.42 -6.99
CA VAL A 205 1.92 -12.19 -6.22
C VAL A 205 2.55 -12.30 -4.85
N THR A 206 2.99 -11.16 -4.32
CA THR A 206 3.38 -10.99 -2.92
C THR A 206 2.40 -10.04 -2.26
N ILE A 207 1.79 -10.48 -1.17
CA ILE A 207 0.88 -9.70 -0.33
C ILE A 207 1.63 -9.36 0.95
N GLN A 208 1.66 -8.09 1.34
CA GLN A 208 2.27 -7.68 2.60
C GLN A 208 1.63 -6.40 3.14
N THR A 209 1.64 -6.25 4.47
CA THR A 209 1.34 -4.97 5.13
C THR A 209 2.64 -4.22 5.31
N ASP A 210 2.83 -3.14 4.57
CA ASP A 210 4.05 -2.34 4.57
C ASP A 210 3.70 -0.87 4.30
N PRO A 211 3.63 -0.03 5.34
CA PRO A 211 3.30 1.39 5.21
C PRO A 211 4.26 2.17 4.31
N ASP A 212 5.57 1.92 4.41
CA ASP A 212 6.58 2.67 3.65
C ASP A 212 6.48 2.31 2.15
N LEU A 213 6.31 1.02 1.84
CA LEU A 213 6.11 0.57 0.46
C LEU A 213 4.76 1.04 -0.11
N TYR A 214 3.71 1.04 0.72
CA TYR A 214 2.41 1.55 0.32
C TYR A 214 2.50 3.02 -0.06
N ASP A 215 3.11 3.85 0.79
CA ASP A 215 3.21 5.30 0.57
C ASP A 215 4.06 5.60 -0.67
N PHE A 216 5.18 4.89 -0.84
CA PHE A 216 5.98 4.97 -2.06
C PHE A 216 5.13 4.72 -3.31
N HIS A 217 4.32 3.66 -3.33
CA HIS A 217 3.46 3.38 -4.47
C HIS A 217 2.32 4.39 -4.61
N LYS A 218 1.68 4.77 -3.50
CA LYS A 218 0.54 5.68 -3.50
C LYS A 218 0.91 7.03 -4.08
N ASP A 219 2.07 7.57 -3.73
CA ASP A 219 2.55 8.88 -4.18
C ASP A 219 2.55 9.02 -5.69
N TRP A 220 3.14 8.07 -6.42
CA TRP A 220 3.19 8.17 -7.88
C TRP A 220 1.87 7.78 -8.55
N HIS A 221 1.05 6.90 -7.94
CA HIS A 221 -0.29 6.65 -8.44
C HIS A 221 -1.19 7.89 -8.32
N ASP A 222 -1.06 8.65 -7.23
CA ASP A 222 -1.79 9.90 -7.02
C ASP A 222 -1.39 10.97 -8.01
N ALA A 223 -0.10 11.06 -8.36
CA ALA A 223 0.36 11.90 -9.45
C ALA A 223 -0.29 11.50 -10.79
N ILE A 224 -0.35 10.20 -11.10
CA ILE A 224 -1.03 9.70 -12.32
C ILE A 224 -2.53 10.03 -12.29
N LEU A 225 -3.22 9.79 -11.17
CA LEU A 225 -4.64 10.07 -11.03
C LEU A 225 -4.94 11.56 -11.15
N THR A 226 -4.03 12.42 -10.71
CA THR A 226 -4.17 13.88 -10.85
C THR A 226 -4.11 14.32 -12.32
N ASP A 227 -3.18 13.76 -13.09
CA ASP A 227 -2.91 14.23 -14.46
C ASP A 227 -3.71 13.50 -15.55
N PHE A 228 -4.06 12.23 -15.31
CA PHE A 228 -4.61 11.33 -16.33
C PHE A 228 -6.00 10.78 -16.01
N ALA A 229 -6.63 11.25 -14.93
CA ALA A 229 -8.02 10.90 -14.61
C ALA A 229 -9.00 11.23 -15.73
N THR A 230 -9.96 10.34 -15.97
CA THR A 230 -10.97 10.46 -17.02
C THR A 230 -12.33 10.92 -16.49
N ILE A 231 -12.61 10.75 -15.19
CA ILE A 231 -13.90 11.13 -14.57
C ILE A 231 -13.81 12.52 -13.98
N ARG A 232 -12.96 12.71 -12.95
CA ARG A 232 -12.75 14.05 -12.36
C ARG A 232 -11.88 14.89 -13.29
N LYS A 233 -12.51 15.64 -14.19
CA LYS A 233 -11.86 16.76 -14.88
C LYS A 233 -11.58 17.87 -13.87
N SER A 234 -10.48 18.61 -14.06
CA SER A 234 -10.25 19.87 -13.36
C SER A 234 -11.52 20.72 -13.40
N GLU A 235 -11.89 21.30 -12.26
CA GLU A 235 -13.00 22.25 -12.26
C GLU A 235 -12.65 23.38 -13.23
N ARG A 236 -13.46 23.56 -14.28
CA ARG A 236 -13.30 24.72 -15.17
C ARG A 236 -13.36 25.97 -14.30
N ALA A 237 -12.52 26.97 -14.58
CA ALA A 237 -12.35 28.16 -13.75
C ALA A 237 -13.67 28.83 -13.30
N SER A 238 -14.74 28.72 -14.10
CA SER A 238 -16.08 29.19 -13.76
C SER A 238 -16.73 28.44 -12.58
N ALA A 239 -16.60 27.11 -12.51
CA ALA A 239 -17.14 26.30 -11.42
C ALA A 239 -16.34 26.49 -10.12
N LEU A 240 -15.02 26.71 -10.24
CA LEU A 240 -14.14 27.02 -9.12
C LEU A 240 -14.47 28.40 -8.52
N PHE A 241 -14.69 29.42 -9.36
CA PHE A 241 -15.06 30.75 -8.91
C PHE A 241 -16.42 30.77 -8.20
N ASP A 242 -17.40 30.00 -8.71
CA ASP A 242 -18.71 29.84 -8.06
C ASP A 242 -18.61 29.15 -6.68
N LYS A 243 -17.69 28.19 -6.51
CA LYS A 243 -17.40 27.58 -5.20
C LYS A 243 -16.67 28.53 -4.24
N LEU A 244 -15.74 29.34 -4.74
CA LEU A 244 -15.01 30.33 -3.94
C LEU A 244 -15.90 31.50 -3.49
N THR A 245 -16.96 31.81 -4.25
CA THR A 245 -17.90 32.91 -3.97
C THR A 245 -19.14 32.47 -3.19
N LYS A 246 -19.51 31.18 -3.24
CA LYS A 246 -20.55 30.61 -2.35
C LYS A 246 -20.05 30.52 -0.91
N GLY A 247 -20.33 31.56 -0.12
CA GLY A 247 -20.13 31.58 1.33
C GLY A 247 -19.16 32.67 1.81
N SER A 248 -18.40 33.30 0.91
CA SER A 248 -17.57 34.45 1.22
C SER A 248 -18.41 35.74 1.09
N LYS A 249 -19.04 36.18 2.19
CA LYS A 249 -19.47 37.58 2.27
C LYS A 249 -18.21 38.45 2.20
N PRO A 250 -18.17 39.52 1.39
CA PRO A 250 -17.05 40.46 1.41
C PRO A 250 -16.88 40.97 2.84
N ARG A 251 -15.66 40.90 3.38
CA ARG A 251 -15.38 41.54 4.67
C ARG A 251 -15.37 43.06 4.44
N GLU A 252 -16.15 43.81 5.22
CA GLU A 252 -16.44 45.25 5.06
C GLU A 252 -15.24 46.22 5.27
N TRP A 253 -13.99 45.77 5.27
CA TRP A 253 -12.84 46.62 5.58
C TRP A 253 -12.37 47.54 4.43
N PHE A 254 -13.12 47.63 3.33
CA PHE A 254 -12.82 48.50 2.18
C PHE A 254 -13.75 49.71 2.02
N LEU A 255 -14.74 49.92 2.90
CA LEU A 255 -15.70 51.02 2.78
C LEU A 255 -15.41 52.22 3.71
N GLU A 256 -14.30 52.23 4.43
CA GLU A 256 -13.83 53.41 5.18
C GLU A 256 -12.64 54.07 4.47
N ARG A 257 -12.93 54.88 3.44
CA ARG A 257 -12.09 56.00 3.00
C ARG A 257 -12.95 57.15 2.51
#